data_AF-A0A977N1U7-F1
#
_entry.id   AF-A0A977N1U7-F1
#
_cell.length_a   1.000
_cell.length_b   1.000
_cell.length_c   1.000
_cell.angle_alpha   90.00
_cell.angle_beta   90.00
_cell.angle_gamma   90.00
#
_symmetry.space_group_name_H-M   'P 1'
#
loop_
_entity.id
_entity.type
_entity.pdbx_description
1 polymer ?
#
loop_
_entity_poly.entity_id
_entity_poly.type
_entity_poly.pdbx_seq_one_letter_code
_entity_poly.pdbx_strand_id
1 'polypeptide(L)'
;TRDPYYWELEKKWRSLDEGEKEEFARKRCPDPITNKYSPEYKFGTITEKLDGLIQSYLKTRGNNNGYTPKDKFTEVMSAKYLESMAAPGEPVGLLAAQSIGEPSTQMTLNTFHFAGRGDMNVTLGIPRLREILMTASAKLKTPNMDIPFYENLSDLNRKAEKLRRKMNRVTVSDVLEKIDVECEIVTHPNRELKTTMRFSFLPHSQYKTQYIVKPPQIIKHMQNKFFNEMFSIIRKQAKATSGVLWAAEKEK
;
A
#
# COMPACT_ATOMS: atom_id res chain seq x y z
N THR A 1 24.23 -12.34 0.40
CA THR A 1 25.29 -12.60 1.39
C THR A 1 24.75 -12.25 2.75
N ARG A 2 24.44 -13.25 3.58
CA ARG A 2 23.88 -13.03 4.93
C ARG A 2 24.97 -12.40 5.82
N ASP A 3 24.57 -11.43 6.64
CA ASP A 3 25.43 -10.62 7.49
C ASP A 3 26.24 -11.48 8.48
N PRO A 4 27.57 -11.26 8.66
CA PRO A 4 28.42 -11.99 9.61
C PRO A 4 27.86 -12.06 11.03
N TYR A 5 27.11 -11.03 11.45
CA TYR A 5 26.50 -10.94 12.77
C TYR A 5 25.49 -12.07 13.05
N TYR A 6 24.82 -12.57 12.00
CA TYR A 6 23.83 -13.63 12.11
C TYR A 6 24.48 -14.96 12.52
N TRP A 7 25.71 -15.22 12.05
CA TRP A 7 26.45 -16.45 12.34
C TRP A 7 26.90 -16.51 13.81
N GLU A 8 27.29 -15.37 14.38
CA GLU A 8 27.66 -15.28 15.79
C GLU A 8 26.45 -15.46 16.71
N LEU A 9 25.30 -14.88 16.35
CA LEU A 9 24.05 -15.07 17.07
C LEU A 9 23.58 -16.52 17.02
N GLU A 10 23.70 -17.19 15.87
CA GLU A 10 23.31 -18.59 15.73
C GLU A 10 24.21 -19.52 16.56
N LYS A 11 25.52 -19.26 16.60
CA LYS A 11 26.45 -19.99 17.49
C LYS A 11 26.10 -19.80 18.96
N LYS A 12 25.84 -18.55 19.38
CA LYS A 12 25.41 -18.23 20.74
C LYS A 12 24.09 -18.91 21.09
N TRP A 13 23.13 -18.92 20.16
CA TRP A 13 21.85 -19.61 20.34
C TRP A 13 22.02 -21.11 20.52
N ARG A 14 22.88 -21.74 19.70
CA ARG A 14 23.14 -23.18 19.78
C ARG A 14 23.87 -23.59 21.06
N SER A 15 24.72 -22.71 21.61
CA SER A 15 25.47 -22.95 22.85
C SER A 15 24.69 -22.73 24.15
N LEU A 16 23.52 -22.07 24.11
CA LEU A 16 22.65 -21.88 25.28
C LEU A 16 22.00 -23.20 25.71
N ASP A 17 21.80 -23.38 27.01
CA ASP A 17 21.09 -24.53 27.59
C ASP A 17 19.58 -24.49 27.26
N GLU A 18 18.86 -25.62 27.36
CA GLU A 18 17.42 -25.68 27.08
C GLU A 18 16.61 -24.71 27.97
N GLY A 19 16.98 -24.56 29.25
CA GLY A 19 16.33 -23.62 30.16
C GLY A 19 16.56 -22.14 29.80
N GLU A 20 17.75 -21.79 29.30
CA GLU A 20 18.08 -20.42 28.87
C GLU A 20 17.38 -20.08 27.55
N LYS A 21 17.26 -21.06 26.63
CA LYS A 21 16.46 -20.92 25.40
C LYS A 21 14.98 -20.67 25.72
N GLU A 22 14.47 -21.21 26.82
CA GLU A 22 13.09 -21.01 27.28
C GLU A 22 12.82 -19.58 27.79
N GLU A 23 13.84 -18.86 28.30
CA GLU A 23 13.71 -17.44 28.64
C GLU A 23 13.53 -16.55 27.39
N PHE A 24 14.17 -16.93 26.29
CA PHE A 24 14.04 -16.26 25.00
C PHE A 24 12.86 -16.77 24.18
N ALA A 25 12.26 -17.89 24.57
CA ALA A 25 10.99 -18.32 24.02
C ALA A 25 9.95 -17.25 24.39
N ARG A 26 9.18 -16.79 23.38
CA ARG A 26 8.11 -15.83 23.63
C ARG A 26 7.13 -16.45 24.63
N LYS A 27 7.15 -15.96 25.87
CA LYS A 27 6.15 -16.30 26.88
C LYS A 27 4.78 -15.96 26.29
N ARG A 28 3.92 -16.97 26.14
CA ARG A 28 2.58 -16.80 25.58
C ARG A 28 1.81 -15.85 26.49
N CYS A 29 1.32 -14.74 25.95
CA CYS A 29 0.44 -13.86 26.71
C CYS A 29 -0.74 -14.68 27.24
N PRO A 30 -1.13 -14.52 28.51
CA PRO A 30 -2.27 -15.24 29.05
C PRO A 30 -3.52 -14.86 28.25
N ASP A 31 -4.40 -15.84 28.03
CA ASP A 31 -5.66 -15.57 27.32
C ASP A 31 -6.53 -14.59 28.12
N PRO A 32 -7.31 -13.72 27.44
CA PRO A 32 -8.23 -12.81 28.10
C PRO A 32 -9.23 -13.52 29.01
N ILE A 33 -9.68 -12.84 30.05
CA ILE A 33 -10.62 -13.40 31.05
C ILE A 33 -11.93 -13.84 30.39
N THR A 34 -12.40 -13.10 29.38
CA THR A 34 -13.60 -13.42 28.60
C THR A 34 -13.49 -14.68 27.76
N ASN A 35 -12.27 -15.17 27.48
CA ASN A 35 -12.07 -16.46 26.83
C ASN A 35 -12.20 -17.63 27.81
N LYS A 36 -11.83 -17.41 29.08
CA LYS A 36 -11.85 -18.46 30.12
C LYS A 36 -13.20 -18.56 30.83
N TYR A 37 -13.90 -17.44 30.96
CA TYR A 37 -15.15 -17.36 31.70
C TYR A 37 -16.18 -16.60 30.90
N SER A 38 -17.41 -17.12 30.87
CA SER A 38 -18.54 -16.38 30.36
C SER A 38 -18.95 -15.30 31.37
N PRO A 39 -19.14 -14.03 30.94
CA PRO A 39 -19.61 -12.96 31.80
C PRO A 39 -20.94 -13.25 32.51
N GLU A 40 -21.79 -14.07 31.91
CA GLU A 40 -23.09 -14.46 32.49
C GLU A 40 -22.94 -15.31 33.75
N TYR A 41 -21.93 -16.17 33.82
CA TYR A 41 -21.73 -17.10 34.93
C TYR A 41 -20.72 -16.62 35.97
N LYS A 42 -19.78 -15.75 35.56
CA LYS A 42 -18.73 -15.26 36.46
C LYS A 42 -18.71 -13.74 36.46
N PHE A 43 -19.24 -13.19 37.55
CA PHE A 43 -19.18 -11.76 37.83
C PHE A 43 -17.75 -11.23 37.84
N GLY A 44 -17.55 -10.03 37.31
CA GLY A 44 -16.23 -9.41 37.14
C GLY A 44 -15.48 -9.84 35.88
N THR A 45 -16.06 -10.71 35.04
CA THR A 45 -15.51 -11.00 33.71
C THR A 45 -15.84 -9.84 32.77
N ILE A 46 -14.87 -8.97 32.54
CA ILE A 46 -14.97 -7.82 31.64
C ILE A 46 -13.88 -7.88 30.56
N THR A 47 -14.08 -7.13 29.48
CA THR A 47 -13.04 -6.99 28.44
C THR A 47 -11.87 -6.16 28.97
N GLU A 48 -10.64 -6.49 28.55
CA GLU A 48 -9.43 -5.75 28.92
C GLU A 48 -9.50 -4.26 28.55
N LYS A 49 -10.19 -3.94 27.44
CA LYS A 49 -10.42 -2.56 27.03
C LYS A 49 -11.31 -1.82 28.03
N LEU A 50 -12.39 -2.45 28.49
CA LEU A 50 -13.28 -1.85 29.49
C LEU A 50 -12.56 -1.69 30.83
N ASP A 51 -11.80 -2.70 31.25
CA ASP A 51 -10.98 -2.61 32.48
C ASP A 51 -9.96 -1.46 32.38
N GLY A 52 -9.24 -1.37 31.27
CA GLY A 52 -8.32 -0.26 31.01
C GLY A 52 -9.00 1.11 31.08
N LEU A 53 -10.23 1.24 30.55
CA LEU A 53 -11.02 2.46 30.66
C LEU A 53 -11.41 2.77 32.11
N ILE A 54 -11.89 1.78 32.87
CA ILE A 54 -12.24 1.93 34.29
C ILE A 54 -11.02 2.38 35.10
N GLN A 55 -9.87 1.72 34.90
CA GLN A 55 -8.63 2.07 35.59
C GLN A 55 -8.13 3.46 35.21
N SER A 56 -8.19 3.83 33.93
CA SER A 56 -7.82 5.17 33.48
C SER A 56 -8.71 6.24 34.12
N TYR A 57 -10.03 6.00 34.19
CA TYR A 57 -10.97 6.88 34.87
C TYR A 57 -10.70 6.98 36.38
N LEU A 58 -10.45 5.87 37.05
CA LEU A 58 -10.13 5.85 38.49
C LEU A 58 -8.81 6.59 38.80
N LYS A 59 -7.82 6.53 37.90
CA LYS A 59 -6.58 7.30 38.01
C LYS A 59 -6.83 8.80 37.83
N THR A 60 -7.61 9.19 36.81
CA THR A 60 -7.94 10.59 36.54
C THR A 60 -8.82 11.23 37.62
N ARG A 61 -9.72 10.45 38.23
CA ARG A 61 -10.61 10.91 39.31
C ARG A 61 -9.86 11.36 40.58
N GLY A 62 -8.68 10.79 40.85
CA GLY A 62 -7.92 11.07 42.08
C GLY A 62 -8.67 10.70 43.38
N ASN A 63 -8.08 11.03 44.54
CA ASN A 63 -8.69 10.82 45.87
C ASN A 63 -9.78 11.85 46.21
N ASN A 64 -10.21 12.67 45.25
CA ASN A 64 -11.15 13.75 45.49
C ASN A 64 -12.53 13.18 45.85
N ASN A 65 -12.87 13.31 47.13
CA ASN A 65 -14.15 13.06 47.81
C ASN A 65 -15.35 12.79 46.89
N GLY A 66 -15.46 11.56 46.41
CA GLY A 66 -16.68 11.08 45.78
C GLY A 66 -17.30 9.99 46.64
N TYR A 67 -18.57 10.17 46.99
CA TYR A 67 -19.42 9.33 47.85
C TYR A 67 -19.37 7.80 47.59
N THR A 68 -18.79 7.36 46.48
CA THR A 68 -18.69 5.96 46.08
C THR A 68 -17.25 5.43 46.19
N PRO A 69 -17.00 4.40 47.02
CA PRO A 69 -15.76 3.63 47.05
C PRO A 69 -15.35 3.10 45.68
N LYS A 70 -14.04 2.94 45.44
CA LYS A 70 -13.48 2.42 44.17
C LYS A 70 -14.00 1.03 43.83
N ASP A 71 -14.11 0.17 44.85
CA ASP A 71 -14.57 -1.20 44.69
C ASP A 71 -16.04 -1.23 44.24
N LYS A 72 -16.91 -0.48 44.94
CA LYS A 72 -18.32 -0.33 44.57
C LYS A 72 -18.50 0.24 43.16
N PHE A 73 -17.67 1.19 42.74
CA PHE A 73 -17.72 1.71 41.37
C PHE A 73 -17.38 0.62 40.34
N THR A 74 -16.34 -0.17 40.61
CA THR A 74 -15.92 -1.27 39.73
C THR A 74 -16.98 -2.37 39.64
N GLU A 75 -17.62 -2.69 40.76
CA GLU A 75 -18.76 -3.61 40.82
C GLU A 75 -19.95 -3.10 39.99
N VAL A 76 -20.34 -1.84 40.15
CA VAL A 76 -21.43 -1.23 39.38
C VAL A 76 -21.12 -1.23 37.89
N MET A 77 -19.89 -0.92 37.50
CA MET A 77 -19.47 -0.97 36.09
C MET A 77 -19.50 -2.39 35.54
N SER A 78 -19.12 -3.39 36.35
CA SER A 78 -19.19 -4.81 35.98
C SER A 78 -20.64 -5.29 35.84
N ALA A 79 -21.54 -4.84 36.72
CA ALA A 79 -22.98 -5.11 36.61
C ALA A 79 -23.58 -4.48 35.34
N LYS A 80 -23.25 -3.21 35.06
CA LYS A 80 -23.69 -2.53 33.84
C LYS A 80 -23.21 -3.22 32.57
N TYR A 81 -21.97 -3.75 32.58
CA TYR A 81 -21.45 -4.51 31.47
C TYR A 81 -22.30 -5.75 31.18
N LEU A 82 -22.69 -6.49 32.23
CA LEU A 82 -23.55 -7.66 32.12
C LEU A 82 -24.94 -7.32 31.55
N GLU A 83 -25.53 -6.19 31.97
CA GLU A 83 -26.81 -5.71 31.40
C GLU A 83 -26.71 -5.23 29.95
N SER A 84 -25.53 -4.81 29.50
CA SER A 84 -25.32 -4.25 28.15
C SER A 84 -24.92 -5.30 27.11
N MET A 85 -24.97 -6.58 27.47
CA MET A 85 -24.66 -7.67 26.54
C MET A 85 -25.80 -7.89 25.55
N ALA A 86 -25.43 -8.28 24.32
CA ALA A 86 -26.40 -8.70 23.31
C ALA A 86 -27.13 -9.97 23.77
N ALA A 87 -28.45 -10.00 23.58
CA ALA A 87 -29.26 -11.11 24.04
C ALA A 87 -29.03 -12.36 23.15
N PRO A 88 -28.98 -13.58 23.74
CA PRO A 88 -28.96 -14.80 22.95
C PRO A 88 -30.16 -14.88 22.01
N GLY A 89 -29.92 -15.19 20.73
CA GLY A 89 -30.97 -15.28 19.71
C GLY A 89 -31.24 -13.98 18.94
N GLU A 90 -30.56 -12.88 19.28
CA GLU A 90 -30.65 -11.63 18.52
C GLU A 90 -30.11 -11.83 17.07
N PRO A 91 -30.82 -11.37 16.03
CA PRO A 91 -30.43 -11.58 14.63
C PRO A 91 -29.29 -10.64 14.20
N VAL A 92 -28.12 -10.76 14.84
CA VAL A 92 -26.95 -9.88 14.63
C VAL A 92 -26.47 -9.83 13.18
N GLY A 93 -26.66 -10.92 12.42
CA GLY A 93 -26.31 -10.95 10.98
C GLY A 93 -27.20 -10.02 10.14
N LEU A 94 -28.51 -9.98 10.42
CA LEU A 94 -29.45 -9.12 9.73
C LEU A 94 -29.23 -7.64 10.13
N LEU A 95 -29.03 -7.40 11.42
CA LEU A 95 -28.72 -6.07 11.95
C LEU A 95 -27.42 -5.51 11.36
N ALA A 96 -26.37 -6.34 11.25
CA ALA A 96 -25.11 -5.93 10.63
C ALA A 96 -25.28 -5.61 9.14
N ALA A 97 -26.05 -6.44 8.41
CA ALA A 97 -26.32 -6.20 7.00
C ALA A 97 -27.10 -4.89 6.77
N GLN A 98 -28.12 -4.61 7.57
CA GLN A 98 -28.88 -3.35 7.52
C GLN A 98 -28.01 -2.15 7.89
N SER A 99 -27.22 -2.28 8.97
CA SER A 99 -26.33 -1.22 9.46
C SER A 99 -25.25 -0.81 8.45
N ILE A 100 -24.90 -1.68 7.49
CA ILE A 100 -24.03 -1.33 6.36
C ILE A 100 -24.86 -0.86 5.17
N GLY A 101 -25.93 -1.59 4.82
CA GLY A 101 -26.73 -1.36 3.62
C GLY A 101 -27.49 -0.04 3.59
N GLU A 102 -28.13 0.34 4.69
CA GLU A 102 -28.90 1.59 4.79
C GLU A 102 -28.03 2.84 4.61
N PRO A 103 -26.94 3.06 5.37
CA PRO A 103 -26.09 4.25 5.18
C PRO A 103 -25.33 4.23 3.85
N SER A 104 -25.11 3.05 3.25
CA SER A 104 -24.50 2.93 1.93
C SER A 104 -25.31 3.63 0.85
N THR A 105 -26.64 3.64 0.95
CA THR A 105 -27.50 4.38 0.02
C THR A 105 -27.21 5.90 0.08
N GLN A 106 -27.00 6.45 1.28
CA GLN A 106 -26.66 7.85 1.49
C GLN A 106 -25.25 8.20 0.98
N MET A 107 -24.30 7.27 1.08
CA MET A 107 -22.94 7.48 0.54
C MET A 107 -22.93 7.72 -0.97
N THR A 108 -23.91 7.18 -1.70
CA THR A 108 -24.00 7.36 -3.16
C THR A 108 -24.19 8.82 -3.52
N LEU A 109 -25.08 9.55 -2.82
CA LEU A 109 -25.33 10.96 -3.06
C LEU A 109 -24.16 11.84 -2.61
N ASN A 110 -23.53 11.53 -1.48
CA ASN A 110 -22.39 12.29 -0.97
C ASN A 110 -21.14 12.15 -1.85
N THR A 111 -20.93 10.97 -2.47
CA THR A 111 -19.76 10.72 -3.31
C THR A 111 -19.78 11.55 -4.59
N PHE A 112 -20.93 11.89 -5.18
CA PHE A 112 -20.97 12.73 -6.39
C PHE A 112 -20.51 14.17 -6.14
N HIS A 113 -20.81 14.75 -4.97
CA HIS A 113 -20.36 16.10 -4.62
C HIS A 113 -18.86 16.17 -4.26
N PHE A 114 -18.31 15.11 -3.67
CA PHE A 114 -16.87 15.03 -3.36
C PHE A 114 -16.03 14.54 -4.55
N ALA A 115 -16.52 13.62 -5.39
CA ALA A 115 -15.83 13.15 -6.59
C ALA A 115 -15.74 14.24 -7.68
N GLY A 116 -16.62 15.25 -7.64
CA GLY A 116 -16.54 16.44 -8.50
C GLY A 116 -15.46 17.44 -8.08
N ARG A 117 -14.92 17.36 -6.85
CA ARG A 117 -13.67 18.01 -6.48
C ARG A 117 -12.55 17.01 -6.75
N GLY A 118 -11.69 17.27 -7.72
CA GLY A 118 -10.67 16.34 -8.24
C GLY A 118 -9.56 15.89 -7.26
N ASP A 119 -9.80 15.91 -5.95
CA ASP A 119 -8.81 15.66 -4.90
C ASP A 119 -8.69 14.18 -4.50
N MET A 120 -9.59 13.29 -4.97
CA MET A 120 -9.56 11.87 -4.58
C MET A 120 -9.59 10.93 -5.79
N ASN A 121 -8.40 10.59 -6.31
CA ASN A 121 -8.19 9.56 -7.33
C ASN A 121 -8.26 8.12 -6.77
N VAL A 122 -9.15 7.87 -5.80
CA VAL A 122 -9.36 6.56 -5.17
C VAL A 122 -10.81 6.15 -5.41
N THR A 123 -11.07 4.86 -5.66
CA THR A 123 -12.44 4.34 -5.67
C THR A 123 -13.10 4.60 -4.31
N LEU A 124 -14.13 5.45 -4.27
CA LEU A 124 -14.88 5.80 -3.06
C LEU A 124 -16.33 5.30 -3.13
N GLY A 125 -16.96 5.21 -1.96
CA GLY A 125 -18.39 4.92 -1.83
C GLY A 125 -18.78 3.49 -2.22
N ILE A 126 -19.96 3.35 -2.84
CA ILE A 126 -20.55 2.06 -3.24
C ILE A 126 -19.63 1.23 -4.14
N PRO A 127 -18.97 1.79 -5.18
CA PRO A 127 -18.05 1.01 -6.01
C PRO A 127 -16.97 0.28 -5.21
N ARG A 128 -16.40 0.95 -4.19
CA ARG A 128 -15.37 0.35 -3.34
C ARG A 128 -15.96 -0.73 -2.42
N LEU A 129 -17.14 -0.46 -1.86
CA LEU A 129 -17.85 -1.41 -1.00
C LEU A 129 -18.20 -2.69 -1.78
N ARG A 130 -18.65 -2.56 -3.04
CA ARG A 130 -18.89 -3.70 -3.94
C ARG A 130 -17.62 -4.52 -4.19
N GLU A 131 -16.50 -3.85 -4.47
CA GLU A 131 -15.22 -4.53 -4.72
C GLU A 131 -14.76 -5.37 -3.52
N ILE A 132 -14.98 -4.87 -2.30
CA ILE A 132 -14.58 -5.53 -1.05
C ILE A 132 -15.55 -6.65 -0.68
N LEU A 133 -16.85 -6.36 -0.62
CA LEU A 133 -17.84 -7.26 -0.02
C LEU A 133 -18.53 -8.19 -1.02
N MET A 134 -18.81 -7.72 -2.24
CA MET A 134 -19.63 -8.48 -3.19
C MET A 134 -18.78 -9.32 -4.15
N THR A 135 -17.73 -8.72 -4.73
CA THR A 135 -16.93 -9.40 -5.76
C THR A 135 -15.61 -9.95 -5.25
N ALA A 136 -15.13 -9.49 -4.09
CA ALA A 136 -13.82 -9.85 -3.54
C ALA A 136 -12.72 -9.82 -4.62
N SER A 137 -12.68 -8.73 -5.40
CA SER A 137 -11.91 -8.70 -6.65
C SER A 137 -10.41 -8.85 -6.40
N ALA A 138 -9.78 -9.82 -7.07
CA ALA A 138 -8.33 -9.98 -7.05
C ALA A 138 -7.58 -8.82 -7.74
N LYS A 139 -8.24 -8.12 -8.68
CA LYS A 139 -7.70 -6.95 -9.39
C LYS A 139 -8.52 -5.72 -9.04
N LEU A 140 -8.01 -4.92 -8.12
CA LEU A 140 -8.62 -3.64 -7.74
C LEU A 140 -8.39 -2.60 -8.84
N LYS A 141 -9.34 -1.68 -9.02
CA LYS A 141 -9.21 -0.61 -10.03
C LYS A 141 -8.14 0.41 -9.65
N THR A 142 -8.10 0.83 -8.38
CA THR A 142 -7.09 1.75 -7.83
C THR A 142 -6.40 1.12 -6.62
N PRO A 143 -5.42 0.20 -6.82
CA PRO A 143 -4.66 -0.36 -5.71
C PRO A 143 -3.75 0.70 -5.09
N ASN A 144 -3.72 0.78 -3.76
CA ASN A 144 -2.83 1.65 -3.00
C ASN A 144 -1.98 0.83 -2.02
N MET A 145 -0.86 1.42 -1.58
CA MET A 145 0.05 0.80 -0.61
C MET A 145 0.68 1.88 0.25
N ASP A 146 0.52 1.73 1.56
CA ASP A 146 1.12 2.61 2.57
C ASP A 146 2.44 2.01 3.05
N ILE A 147 3.51 2.80 3.04
CA ILE A 147 4.86 2.35 3.40
C ILE A 147 5.27 3.09 4.68
N PRO A 148 5.22 2.42 5.85
CA PRO A 148 5.67 3.03 7.10
C PRO A 148 7.19 3.16 7.12
N PHE A 149 7.68 4.25 7.72
CA PHE A 149 9.10 4.47 7.97
C PHE A 149 9.45 4.08 9.41
N TYR A 150 10.70 3.69 9.65
CA TYR A 150 11.21 3.44 11.00
C TYR A 150 11.29 4.73 11.81
N GLU A 151 10.92 4.65 13.09
CA GLU A 151 10.82 5.81 14.00
C GLU A 151 12.15 6.53 14.23
N ASN A 152 13.28 5.82 14.17
CA ASN A 152 14.61 6.36 14.49
C ASN A 152 15.37 6.96 13.29
N LEU A 153 14.67 7.44 12.26
CA LEU A 153 15.31 7.98 11.06
C LEU A 153 15.45 9.50 11.13
N SER A 154 16.69 9.98 11.21
CA SER A 154 17.04 11.38 10.91
C SER A 154 16.71 11.71 9.44
N ASP A 155 16.29 12.95 9.17
CA ASP A 155 15.95 13.47 7.83
C ASP A 155 14.89 12.65 7.06
N LEU A 156 13.77 12.33 7.72
CA LEU A 156 12.67 11.55 7.15
C LEU A 156 12.21 12.09 5.78
N ASN A 157 11.95 13.39 5.66
CA ASN A 157 11.45 14.00 4.42
C ASN A 157 12.40 13.79 3.23
N ARG A 158 13.71 13.92 3.46
CA ARG A 158 14.72 13.73 2.40
C ARG A 158 14.80 12.28 1.96
N LYS A 159 14.72 11.34 2.91
CA LYS A 159 14.73 9.90 2.63
C LYS A 159 13.44 9.46 1.93
N ALA A 160 12.29 9.98 2.36
CA ALA A 160 11.00 9.73 1.74
C ALA A 160 10.98 10.22 0.29
N GLU A 161 11.48 11.42 0.02
CA GLU A 161 11.56 11.95 -1.34
C GLU A 161 12.51 11.13 -2.24
N LYS A 162 13.64 10.68 -1.69
CA LYS A 162 14.55 9.77 -2.39
C LYS A 162 13.89 8.44 -2.71
N LEU A 163 13.10 7.89 -1.79
CA LEU A 163 12.34 6.64 -1.99
C LEU A 163 11.25 6.84 -3.05
N ARG A 164 10.49 7.93 -2.97
CA ARG A 164 9.47 8.33 -3.95
C ARG A 164 10.04 8.33 -5.36
N ARG A 165 11.18 9.01 -5.56
CA ARG A 165 11.87 9.07 -6.86
C ARG A 165 12.38 7.72 -7.36
N LYS A 166 12.72 6.81 -6.46
CA LYS A 166 13.20 5.45 -6.80
C LYS A 166 12.04 4.52 -7.18
N MET A 167 10.89 4.66 -6.54
CA MET A 167 9.69 3.86 -6.80
C MET A 167 8.88 4.38 -7.99
N ASN A 168 9.03 5.66 -8.34
CA ASN A 168 8.31 6.23 -9.47
C ASN A 168 8.72 5.57 -10.79
N ARG A 169 7.73 5.08 -11.55
CA ARG A 169 7.96 4.51 -12.88
C ARG A 169 8.25 5.63 -13.86
N VAL A 170 9.34 5.50 -14.61
CA VAL A 170 9.74 6.45 -15.64
C VAL A 170 9.50 5.81 -17.00
N THR A 171 8.79 6.51 -17.88
CA THR A 171 8.62 6.13 -19.29
C THR A 171 9.52 6.96 -20.17
N VAL A 172 9.77 6.50 -21.41
CA VAL A 172 10.58 7.27 -22.39
C VAL A 172 9.92 8.63 -22.67
N SER A 173 8.58 8.69 -22.69
CA SER A 173 7.84 9.94 -22.89
C SER A 173 8.13 11.01 -21.84
N ASP A 174 8.45 10.60 -20.60
CA ASP A 174 8.68 11.54 -19.51
C ASP A 174 10.04 12.27 -19.60
N VAL A 175 10.96 11.73 -20.40
CA VAL A 175 12.34 12.25 -20.57
C VAL A 175 12.61 12.76 -21.99
N LEU A 176 11.65 12.60 -22.90
CA LEU A 176 11.75 12.95 -24.30
C LEU A 176 11.26 14.38 -24.52
N GLU A 177 12.05 15.18 -25.23
CA GLU A 177 11.68 16.55 -25.60
C GLU A 177 10.90 16.54 -26.92
N LYS A 178 11.47 15.91 -27.95
CA LYS A 178 10.85 15.80 -29.28
C LYS A 178 11.42 14.65 -30.08
N ILE A 179 10.68 14.24 -31.10
CA ILE A 179 11.12 13.31 -32.12
C ILE A 179 11.00 14.02 -33.46
N ASP A 180 12.13 14.24 -34.13
CA ASP A 180 12.14 14.73 -35.51
C ASP A 180 12.19 13.51 -36.45
N VAL A 181 11.24 13.43 -37.38
CA VAL A 181 11.16 12.32 -38.36
C VAL A 181 11.29 12.90 -39.76
N GLU A 182 12.37 12.55 -40.43
CA GLU A 182 12.67 12.96 -41.80
C GLU A 182 12.51 11.75 -42.73
N CYS A 183 11.70 11.89 -43.78
CA CYS A 183 11.44 10.84 -44.75
C CYS A 183 11.94 11.27 -46.12
N GLU A 184 12.87 10.50 -46.68
CA GLU A 184 13.44 10.72 -48.00
C GLU A 184 13.18 9.49 -48.87
N ILE A 185 12.69 9.69 -50.10
CA ILE A 185 12.62 8.62 -51.09
C ILE A 185 13.94 8.60 -51.85
N VAL A 186 14.73 7.55 -51.67
CA VAL A 186 15.97 7.33 -52.41
C VAL A 186 15.63 6.43 -53.60
N THR A 187 15.93 6.87 -54.82
CA THR A 187 15.57 6.15 -56.06
C THR A 187 16.71 5.32 -56.66
N HIS A 188 17.96 5.54 -56.27
CA HIS A 188 19.14 4.82 -56.78
C HIS A 188 20.09 4.44 -55.62
N PRO A 189 20.64 3.21 -55.54
CA PRO A 189 20.52 2.08 -56.49
C PRO A 189 19.24 1.24 -56.37
N ASN A 190 18.52 1.28 -55.25
CA ASN A 190 17.19 0.68 -55.07
C ASN A 190 16.20 1.76 -54.63
N ARG A 191 14.91 1.61 -54.99
CA ARG A 191 13.85 2.51 -54.52
C ARG A 191 13.51 2.20 -53.07
N GLU A 192 14.00 3.00 -52.15
CA GLU A 192 13.84 2.83 -50.71
C GLU A 192 13.27 4.09 -50.07
N LEU A 193 12.35 3.93 -49.11
CA LEU A 193 11.93 5.02 -48.24
C LEU A 193 12.87 5.05 -47.04
N LYS A 194 13.79 6.00 -47.03
CA LYS A 194 14.72 6.23 -45.94
C LYS A 194 14.06 7.12 -44.89
N THR A 195 13.77 6.56 -43.73
CA THR A 195 13.24 7.32 -42.59
C THR A 195 14.33 7.50 -41.55
N THR A 196 14.72 8.75 -41.31
CA THR A 196 15.65 9.14 -40.25
C THR A 196 14.85 9.66 -39.06
N MET A 197 14.93 8.97 -37.92
CA MET A 197 14.29 9.39 -36.67
C MET A 197 15.34 9.92 -35.70
N ARG A 198 15.19 11.17 -35.26
CA ARG A 198 16.07 11.81 -34.27
C ARG A 198 15.30 12.02 -32.97
N PHE A 199 15.75 11.36 -31.91
CA PHE A 199 15.19 11.50 -30.58
C PHE A 199 15.97 12.57 -29.81
N SER A 200 15.32 13.68 -29.48
CA SER A 200 15.88 14.72 -28.62
C SER A 200 15.36 14.52 -27.20
N PHE A 201 16.28 14.34 -26.24
CA PHE A 201 15.95 14.15 -24.82
C PHE A 201 16.13 15.43 -24.04
N LEU A 202 15.31 15.61 -23.00
CA LEU A 202 15.42 16.75 -22.09
C LEU A 202 16.80 16.76 -21.40
N PRO A 203 17.36 17.93 -21.08
CA PRO A 203 18.55 18.03 -20.23
C PRO A 203 18.32 17.42 -18.84
N HIS A 204 19.35 16.77 -18.28
CA HIS A 204 19.26 16.13 -16.96
C HIS A 204 18.84 17.09 -15.83
N SER A 205 19.16 18.38 -15.95
CA SER A 205 18.77 19.41 -14.99
C SER A 205 17.27 19.56 -14.81
N GLN A 206 16.47 19.28 -15.86
CA GLN A 206 15.03 19.52 -15.86
C GLN A 206 14.25 18.39 -15.19
N TYR A 207 14.67 17.14 -15.37
CA TYR A 207 13.94 15.99 -14.84
C TYR A 207 14.59 15.34 -13.60
N LYS A 208 15.81 15.75 -13.20
CA LYS A 208 16.50 15.24 -12.00
C LYS A 208 15.73 15.45 -10.70
N THR A 209 14.77 16.36 -10.64
CA THR A 209 13.99 16.59 -9.42
C THR A 209 12.94 15.49 -9.25
N GLN A 210 12.33 15.05 -10.35
CA GLN A 210 11.22 14.10 -10.33
C GLN A 210 11.68 12.64 -10.51
N TYR A 211 12.73 12.42 -11.30
CA TYR A 211 13.20 11.09 -11.66
C TYR A 211 14.65 10.87 -11.21
N ILE A 212 15.00 9.62 -10.91
CA ILE A 212 16.37 9.23 -10.50
C ILE A 212 17.25 8.79 -11.67
N VAL A 213 16.67 8.66 -12.87
CA VAL A 213 17.33 8.10 -14.06
C VAL A 213 18.45 9.02 -14.55
N LYS A 214 19.56 8.44 -15.00
CA LYS A 214 20.68 9.16 -15.62
C LYS A 214 20.68 8.99 -17.14
N PRO A 215 21.24 9.94 -17.92
CA PRO A 215 21.30 9.83 -19.39
C PRO A 215 21.86 8.50 -19.93
N PRO A 216 22.94 7.90 -19.38
CA PRO A 216 23.44 6.62 -19.87
C PRO A 216 22.45 5.46 -19.70
N GLN A 217 21.59 5.53 -18.67
CA GLN A 217 20.55 4.52 -18.45
C GLN A 217 19.42 4.65 -19.47
N ILE A 218 19.09 5.88 -19.88
CA ILE A 218 18.08 6.16 -20.92
C ILE A 218 18.56 5.58 -22.25
N ILE A 219 19.80 5.89 -22.66
CA ILE A 219 20.38 5.38 -23.91
C ILE A 219 20.45 3.84 -23.90
N LYS A 220 20.89 3.23 -22.80
CA LYS A 220 20.90 1.77 -22.65
C LYS A 220 19.51 1.15 -22.75
N HIS A 221 18.48 1.83 -22.22
CA HIS A 221 17.09 1.38 -22.35
C HIS A 221 16.56 1.53 -23.78
N MET A 222 16.91 2.63 -24.46
CA MET A 222 16.55 2.88 -25.85
C MET A 222 17.09 1.76 -26.75
N GLN A 223 18.38 1.46 -26.61
CA GLN A 223 19.07 0.43 -27.39
C GLN A 223 18.51 -0.98 -27.14
N ASN A 224 18.40 -1.38 -25.87
CA ASN A 224 18.10 -2.78 -25.55
C ASN A 224 16.62 -3.13 -25.62
N LYS A 225 15.72 -2.16 -25.37
CA LYS A 225 14.30 -2.43 -25.22
C LYS A 225 13.44 -1.63 -26.20
N PHE A 226 13.56 -0.31 -26.20
CA PHE A 226 12.67 0.55 -26.98
C PHE A 226 12.77 0.29 -28.48
N PHE A 227 13.99 0.27 -29.05
CA PHE A 227 14.15 0.04 -30.48
C PHE A 227 13.74 -1.37 -30.90
N ASN A 228 13.98 -2.37 -30.05
CA ASN A 228 13.51 -3.74 -30.29
C ASN A 228 11.98 -3.82 -30.36
N GLU A 229 11.27 -3.17 -29.42
CA GLU A 229 9.81 -3.10 -29.42
C GLU A 229 9.29 -2.28 -30.62
N MET A 230 9.90 -1.13 -30.90
CA MET A 230 9.55 -0.25 -32.02
C MET A 230 9.70 -0.96 -33.37
N PHE A 231 10.85 -1.58 -33.64
CA PHE A 231 11.08 -2.31 -34.89
C PHE A 231 10.19 -3.55 -34.99
N SER A 232 9.85 -4.20 -33.89
CA SER A 232 8.88 -5.30 -33.88
C SER A 232 7.50 -4.84 -34.35
N ILE A 233 7.02 -3.69 -33.86
CA ILE A 233 5.74 -3.09 -34.28
C ILE A 233 5.80 -2.66 -35.74
N ILE A 234 6.87 -1.98 -36.15
CA ILE A 234 7.07 -1.54 -37.54
C ILE A 234 7.09 -2.75 -38.50
N ARG A 235 7.78 -3.84 -38.16
CA ARG A 235 7.76 -5.08 -38.96
C ARG A 235 6.36 -5.70 -39.04
N LYS A 236 5.62 -5.70 -37.93
CA LYS A 236 4.24 -6.21 -37.90
C LYS A 236 3.34 -5.40 -38.85
N GLN A 237 3.51 -4.09 -38.87
CA GLN A 237 2.75 -3.20 -39.76
C GLN A 237 3.19 -3.31 -41.22
N ALA A 238 4.49 -3.42 -41.47
CA ALA A 238 5.04 -3.62 -42.82
C ALA A 238 4.59 -4.95 -43.45
N LYS A 239 4.49 -6.03 -42.66
CA LYS A 239 3.92 -7.31 -43.12
C LYS A 239 2.46 -7.18 -43.55
N ALA A 240 1.66 -6.37 -42.83
CA ALA A 240 0.28 -6.11 -43.21
C ALA A 240 0.19 -5.31 -44.53
N THR A 241 1.18 -4.47 -44.83
CA THR A 241 1.25 -3.61 -46.01
C THR A 241 2.16 -4.17 -47.12
N SER A 242 2.67 -5.39 -47.01
CA SER A 242 3.63 -6.02 -47.94
C SER A 242 4.95 -5.24 -48.18
N GLY A 243 5.37 -4.40 -47.23
CA GLY A 243 6.62 -3.63 -47.31
C GLY A 243 7.83 -4.39 -46.79
N VAL A 244 8.98 -4.29 -47.47
CA VAL A 244 10.27 -4.81 -47.01
C VAL A 244 10.96 -3.75 -46.15
N LEU A 245 11.45 -4.14 -44.97
CA LEU A 245 12.03 -3.22 -44.00
C LEU A 245 13.49 -3.57 -43.69
N TRP A 246 14.38 -2.60 -43.86
CA TRP A 246 15.78 -2.68 -43.46
C TRP A 246 16.09 -1.59 -42.43
N ALA A 247 16.70 -1.94 -41.30
CA ALA A 247 17.04 -1.01 -40.22
C ALA A 247 18.53 -1.11 -39.92
N ALA A 248 19.23 0.03 -39.93
CA ALA A 248 20.63 0.14 -39.54
C ALA A 248 20.80 1.33 -38.59
N GLU A 249 21.46 1.09 -37.46
CA GLU A 249 21.85 2.11 -36.51
C GLU A 249 23.14 2.77 -37.03
N LYS A 250 23.15 4.10 -37.21
CA LYS A 250 24.37 4.86 -37.48
C LYS A 250 24.81 5.54 -36.18
N GLU A 251 25.88 5.03 -35.59
CA GLU A 251 26.58 5.74 -34.52
C GLU A 251 27.20 7.03 -35.09
N LYS A 252 26.98 8.15 -34.40
CA LYS A 252 27.71 9.40 -34.59
C LYS A 252 28.48 9.70 -33.33
#